data_AF-A0AAW1H556-F1
#
_entry.id   AF-A0AAW1H556-F1
#
_cell.length_a   1.000
_cell.length_b   1.000
_cell.length_c   1.000
_cell.angle_alpha   90.00
_cell.angle_beta   90.00
_cell.angle_gamma   90.00
#
_symmetry.space_group_name_H-M   'P 1'
#
loop_
_entity.id
_entity.type
_entity.pdbx_description
1 polymer ?
#
loop_
_entity_poly.entity_id
_entity_poly.type
_entity_poly.pdbx_seq_one_letter_code
_entity_poly.pdbx_strand_id
1 'polypeptide(L)'
;MHTQGERYIMAYESAIEPMPRVRQWEKSGLPEPLPPIIRKMSGRPSKKRRRKETGEDDSSKVKRQKTKNRCGNCGGLGYSKRTCKNPPAPPKVNNKGGKPLGKGKRRQGQSGREECSQGS
;
A
#
# COMPACT_ATOMS: atom_id res chain seq x y z
N MET A 1 48.84 15.45 5.68
CA MET A 1 47.95 15.13 4.54
C MET A 1 48.22 13.69 4.18
N HIS A 2 47.25 12.80 4.32
CA HIS A 2 47.46 11.39 3.97
C HIS A 2 47.59 11.25 2.44
N THR A 3 48.58 10.49 1.99
CA THR A 3 48.75 10.15 0.59
C THR A 3 47.63 9.19 0.13
N GLN A 4 47.41 9.09 -1.18
CA GLN A 4 46.41 8.17 -1.73
C GLN A 4 46.67 6.70 -1.31
N GLY A 5 47.93 6.31 -1.17
CA GLY A 5 48.33 4.97 -0.72
C GLY A 5 48.01 4.71 0.75
N GLU A 6 48.29 5.68 1.62
CA GLU A 6 47.92 5.59 3.05
C GLU A 6 46.41 5.47 3.23
N ARG A 7 45.63 6.26 2.49
CA ARG A 7 44.16 6.19 2.51
C ARG A 7 43.62 4.85 2.00
N TYR A 8 44.29 4.25 1.02
CA TYR A 8 43.92 2.93 0.52
C TYR A 8 44.16 1.85 1.58
N ILE A 9 45.31 1.87 2.25
CA ILE A 9 45.60 0.93 3.34
C ILE A 9 44.58 1.12 4.47
N MET A 10 44.34 2.35 4.93
CA MET A 10 43.35 2.64 5.99
C MET A 10 41.92 2.17 5.64
N ALA A 11 41.56 2.14 4.35
CA ALA A 11 40.23 1.69 3.93
C ALA A 11 40.06 0.17 3.94
N TYR A 12 41.16 -0.58 3.79
CA TYR A 12 41.16 -2.03 3.65
C TYR A 12 41.95 -2.76 4.76
N GLU A 13 42.54 -2.03 5.70
CA GLU A 13 43.25 -2.59 6.86
C GLU A 13 42.30 -3.32 7.82
N SER A 14 41.05 -2.85 7.90
CA SER A 14 40.04 -3.45 8.76
C SER A 14 39.56 -4.77 8.17
N ALA A 15 39.70 -5.85 8.93
CA ALA A 15 39.12 -7.13 8.57
C ALA A 15 37.58 -7.07 8.69
N ILE A 16 36.88 -7.45 7.63
CA ILE A 16 35.44 -7.67 7.68
C ILE A 16 35.20 -9.06 8.27
N GLU A 17 34.69 -9.12 9.49
CA GLU A 17 34.33 -10.40 10.09
C GLU A 17 33.26 -11.10 9.26
N PRO A 18 33.37 -12.43 9.08
CA PRO A 18 32.37 -13.19 8.36
C PRO A 18 31.04 -13.12 9.12
N MET A 19 29.95 -12.90 8.39
CA MET A 19 28.62 -12.91 8.98
C MET A 19 28.31 -14.31 9.55
N PRO A 20 27.89 -14.43 10.82
CA PRO A 20 27.59 -15.72 11.43
C PRO A 20 26.48 -16.43 10.67
N ARG A 21 26.52 -17.76 10.65
CA ARG A 21 25.47 -18.58 10.00
C ARG A 21 24.16 -18.38 10.76
N VAL A 22 23.02 -18.50 10.08
CA VAL A 22 21.67 -18.40 10.68
C VAL A 22 21.49 -19.20 11.97
N ARG A 23 22.16 -20.36 12.10
CA ARG A 23 22.11 -21.22 13.30
C ARG A 23 22.85 -20.65 14.53
N GLN A 24 23.77 -19.71 14.31
CA GLN A 24 24.57 -19.04 15.35
C GLN A 24 23.92 -17.72 15.81
N TRP A 25 22.82 -17.30 15.18
CA TRP A 25 22.12 -16.08 15.59
C TRP A 25 21.42 -16.30 16.92
N GLU A 26 21.54 -15.31 17.80
CA GLU A 26 20.78 -15.28 19.04
C GLU A 26 19.27 -15.25 18.74
N LYS A 27 18.51 -16.08 19.45
CA LYS A 27 17.05 -16.07 19.32
C LYS A 27 16.52 -14.81 20.01
N SER A 28 15.89 -13.93 19.25
CA SER A 28 15.19 -12.79 19.85
C SER A 28 13.97 -13.29 20.63
N GLY A 29 13.70 -12.70 21.80
CA GLY A 29 12.46 -12.94 22.56
C GLY A 29 11.24 -12.21 21.98
N LEU A 30 11.36 -11.67 20.77
CA LEU A 30 10.30 -10.97 20.08
C LEU A 30 9.37 -11.98 19.40
N PRO A 31 8.07 -11.67 19.28
CA PRO A 31 7.16 -12.52 18.50
C PRO A 31 7.65 -12.59 17.05
N GLU A 32 7.52 -13.77 16.45
CA GLU A 32 7.84 -13.95 15.03
C GLU A 32 7.00 -13.01 14.16
N PRO A 33 7.59 -12.39 13.14
CA PRO A 33 6.84 -11.55 12.23
C PRO A 33 5.76 -12.37 11.52
N LEU A 34 4.57 -11.79 11.35
CA LEU A 34 3.51 -12.43 10.57
C LEU A 34 4.03 -12.71 9.15
N PRO A 35 3.67 -13.88 8.57
CA PRO A 35 4.08 -14.20 7.22
C PRO A 35 3.57 -13.13 6.25
N PRO A 36 4.34 -12.81 5.19
CA PRO A 36 3.87 -11.88 4.19
C PRO A 36 2.59 -12.42 3.56
N ILE A 37 1.61 -11.53 3.34
CA ILE A 37 0.35 -11.91 2.69
C ILE A 37 0.66 -12.31 1.24
N ILE A 38 0.67 -13.61 0.96
CA ILE A 38 0.86 -14.14 -0.39
C ILE A 38 -0.39 -13.83 -1.21
N ARG A 39 -0.26 -12.91 -2.17
CA ARG A 39 -1.34 -12.58 -3.12
C ARG A 39 -1.05 -13.26 -4.45
N LYS A 40 -2.03 -14.02 -4.97
CA LYS A 40 -2.01 -14.46 -6.37
C LYS A 40 -2.08 -13.21 -7.25
N MET A 41 -0.95 -12.82 -7.81
CA MET A 41 -0.89 -11.73 -8.78
C MET A 41 -1.76 -12.13 -9.98
N SER A 42 -2.50 -11.17 -10.54
CA SER A 42 -3.09 -11.38 -11.86
C SER A 42 -1.94 -11.72 -12.80
N GLY A 43 -2.00 -12.91 -13.39
CA GLY A 43 -1.00 -13.33 -14.36
C GLY A 43 -0.97 -12.36 -15.54
N ARG A 44 0.03 -12.53 -16.40
CA ARG A 44 0.06 -11.85 -17.68
C ARG A 44 -1.25 -12.14 -18.43
N PRO A 45 -1.96 -11.13 -18.94
CA PRO A 45 -3.11 -11.36 -19.81
C PRO A 45 -2.72 -12.31 -20.94
N SER A 46 -3.53 -13.34 -21.18
CA SER A 46 -3.25 -14.31 -22.23
C SER A 46 -3.10 -13.60 -23.58
N LYS A 47 -2.03 -13.93 -24.32
CA LYS A 47 -1.80 -13.42 -25.67
C LYS A 47 -2.90 -13.87 -26.65
N LYS A 48 -3.56 -15.00 -26.36
CA LYS A 48 -4.67 -15.57 -27.16
C LYS A 48 -6.04 -15.10 -26.64
N ARG A 49 -6.19 -13.85 -26.22
CA ARG A 49 -7.53 -13.34 -25.90
C ARG A 49 -8.36 -13.34 -27.18
N ARG A 50 -9.50 -14.04 -27.17
CA ARG A 50 -10.44 -14.11 -28.30
C ARG A 50 -10.70 -12.70 -28.85
N ARG A 51 -10.56 -12.52 -30.17
CA ARG A 51 -10.99 -11.30 -30.85
C ARG A 51 -12.52 -11.35 -30.91
N LYS A 52 -13.19 -10.30 -30.44
CA LYS A 52 -14.64 -10.18 -30.59
C LYS A 52 -15.01 -9.98 -32.06
N GLU A 53 -16.13 -10.56 -32.46
CA GLU A 53 -16.73 -10.34 -33.77
C GLU A 53 -17.52 -9.03 -33.82
N THR A 54 -17.75 -8.52 -35.03
CA THR A 54 -18.51 -7.29 -35.27
C THR A 54 -19.96 -7.51 -34.81
N GLY A 55 -20.34 -6.88 -33.69
CA GLY A 55 -21.69 -7.01 -33.10
C GLY A 55 -21.72 -7.53 -31.66
N GLU A 56 -20.61 -8.06 -31.13
CA GLU A 56 -20.55 -8.48 -29.73
C GLU A 56 -20.35 -7.26 -28.79
N ASP A 57 -21.43 -6.78 -28.16
CA ASP A 57 -21.40 -5.60 -27.28
C ASP A 57 -20.49 -5.80 -26.06
N ASP A 58 -19.71 -4.78 -25.71
CA ASP A 58 -18.90 -4.71 -24.49
C ASP A 58 -19.82 -4.47 -23.29
N SER A 59 -20.58 -5.51 -22.92
CA SER A 59 -21.43 -5.58 -21.73
C SER A 59 -20.71 -5.28 -20.41
N SER A 60 -19.39 -5.09 -20.45
CA SER A 60 -18.55 -4.71 -19.32
C SER A 60 -18.32 -3.20 -19.17
N LYS A 61 -19.06 -2.34 -19.90
CA LYS A 61 -19.12 -0.90 -19.60
C LYS A 61 -19.99 -0.63 -18.36
N VAL A 62 -19.56 -1.11 -17.20
CA VAL A 62 -20.15 -0.70 -15.92
C VAL A 62 -19.85 0.80 -15.75
N LYS A 63 -20.89 1.65 -15.79
CA LYS A 63 -20.78 3.07 -15.45
C LYS A 63 -20.19 3.17 -14.05
N ARG A 64 -18.90 3.54 -13.95
CA ARG A 64 -18.22 3.70 -12.67
C ARG A 64 -18.94 4.80 -11.87
N GLN A 65 -19.54 4.41 -10.75
CA GLN A 65 -20.15 5.34 -9.81
C GLN A 65 -19.15 6.46 -9.47
N LYS A 66 -19.52 7.72 -9.76
CA LYS A 66 -18.67 8.88 -9.52
C LYS A 66 -18.48 9.04 -8.02
N THR A 67 -17.32 8.62 -7.52
CA THR A 67 -16.96 8.81 -6.11
C THR A 67 -16.64 10.28 -5.87
N LYS A 68 -17.10 10.86 -4.75
CA LYS A 68 -16.75 12.23 -4.35
C LYS A 68 -15.23 12.35 -4.23
N ASN A 69 -14.65 13.41 -4.81
CA ASN A 69 -13.21 13.67 -4.73
C ASN A 69 -12.78 13.88 -3.28
N ARG A 70 -11.58 13.40 -2.93
CA ARG A 70 -10.98 13.61 -1.60
C ARG A 70 -9.94 14.74 -1.67
N CYS A 71 -10.02 15.69 -0.77
CA CYS A 71 -9.09 16.80 -0.69
C CYS A 71 -7.69 16.32 -0.30
N GLY A 72 -6.67 16.66 -1.09
CA GLY A 72 -5.28 16.31 -0.80
C GLY A 72 -4.65 17.08 0.37
N ASN A 73 -5.29 18.18 0.80
CA ASN A 73 -4.83 18.98 1.94
C ASN A 73 -5.36 18.41 3.28
N CYS A 74 -6.68 18.44 3.45
CA CYS A 74 -7.35 18.10 4.72
C CYS A 74 -8.17 16.79 4.67
N GLY A 75 -8.24 16.09 3.53
CA GLY A 75 -8.90 14.80 3.44
C GLY A 75 -10.43 14.81 3.36
N GLY A 76 -11.07 15.98 3.36
CA GLY A 76 -12.53 16.13 3.19
C GLY A 76 -13.05 15.69 1.82
N LEU A 77 -14.35 15.38 1.72
CA LEU A 77 -14.98 14.87 0.49
C LEU A 77 -15.76 15.97 -0.24
N GLY A 78 -15.76 15.94 -1.58
CA GLY A 78 -16.57 16.81 -2.43
C GLY A 78 -15.85 18.06 -2.96
N TYR A 79 -14.61 18.31 -2.53
CA TYR A 79 -13.79 19.43 -3.01
C TYR A 79 -12.33 19.00 -3.24
N SER A 80 -11.62 19.76 -4.06
CA SER A 80 -10.22 19.47 -4.40
C SER A 80 -9.26 20.23 -3.48
N LYS A 81 -7.95 19.97 -3.60
CA LYS A 81 -6.94 20.77 -2.88
C LYS A 81 -7.02 22.27 -3.22
N ARG A 82 -7.42 22.61 -4.45
CA ARG A 82 -7.49 24.00 -4.94
C ARG A 82 -8.57 24.84 -4.26
N THR A 83 -9.69 24.20 -3.89
CA THR A 83 -10.85 24.86 -3.27
C THR A 83 -10.91 24.60 -1.76
N CYS A 84 -9.78 24.21 -1.16
CA CYS A 84 -9.69 23.92 0.26
C CYS A 84 -9.52 25.21 1.07
N LYS A 85 -10.36 25.40 2.10
CA LYS A 85 -10.31 26.55 3.01
C LYS A 85 -9.33 26.37 4.19
N ASN A 86 -8.79 25.18 4.37
CA ASN A 86 -7.87 24.88 5.46
C ASN A 86 -6.43 25.28 5.09
N PRO A 87 -5.58 25.65 6.07
CA PRO A 87 -4.19 25.98 5.82
C PRO A 87 -3.44 24.81 5.17
N PRO A 88 -2.33 25.07 4.45
CA PRO A 88 -1.57 24.02 3.77
C PRO A 88 -0.96 23.03 4.78
N ALA A 89 -1.31 21.75 4.62
CA ALA A 89 -0.73 20.64 5.35
C ALA A 89 0.73 20.40 4.92
N PRO A 90 1.57 19.84 5.81
CA PRO A 90 2.95 19.50 5.48
C PRO A 90 3.04 18.55 4.27
N PRO A 91 4.15 18.62 3.49
CA PRO A 91 4.33 17.76 2.33
C PRO A 91 4.25 16.29 2.74
N LYS A 92 3.31 15.55 2.14
CA LYS A 92 3.21 14.11 2.38
C LYS A 92 4.40 13.42 1.72
N VAL A 93 5.19 12.68 2.48
CA VAL A 93 6.18 11.75 1.92
C VAL A 93 5.43 10.71 1.09
N ASN A 94 5.54 10.85 -0.22
CA ASN A 94 5.05 9.90 -1.19
C ASN A 94 6.07 8.75 -1.21
N ASN A 95 5.87 7.77 -0.32
CA ASN A 95 6.57 6.49 -0.38
C ASN A 95 6.22 5.81 -1.70
N LYS A 96 7.00 6.09 -2.75
CA LYS A 96 6.95 5.39 -4.04
C LYS A 96 7.62 4.03 -3.87
N GLY A 97 7.01 3.14 -3.11
CA GLY A 97 7.59 1.83 -2.83
C GLY A 97 6.56 0.91 -2.20
N GLY A 98 5.85 0.15 -3.03
CA GLY A 98 4.92 -0.87 -2.57
C GLY A 98 3.71 -1.07 -3.48
N LYS A 99 3.35 -2.33 -3.71
CA LYS A 99 2.08 -2.71 -4.34
C LYS A 99 0.94 -2.22 -3.43
N PRO A 100 -0.10 -1.54 -3.94
CA PRO A 100 -1.20 -1.08 -3.10
C PRO A 100 -1.86 -2.27 -2.39
N LEU A 101 -1.91 -2.23 -1.06
CA LEU A 101 -2.72 -3.13 -0.27
C LEU A 101 -4.18 -2.95 -0.72
N GLY A 102 -4.71 -3.94 -1.43
CA GLY A 102 -6.11 -3.96 -1.86
C GLY A 102 -7.03 -3.66 -0.68
N LYS A 103 -7.84 -2.62 -0.81
CA LYS A 103 -8.78 -2.14 0.20
C LYS A 103 -9.66 -3.32 0.67
N GLY A 104 -9.62 -3.61 1.97
CA GLY A 104 -10.55 -4.53 2.61
C GLY A 104 -12.00 -4.11 2.35
N LYS A 105 -12.88 -5.09 2.17
CA LYS A 105 -14.33 -4.87 2.05
C LYS A 105 -14.82 -4.14 3.31
N ARG A 106 -15.47 -2.99 3.11
CA ARG A 106 -16.20 -2.27 4.17
C ARG A 106 -17.32 -3.19 4.67
N ARG A 107 -17.35 -3.53 5.96
CA ARG A 107 -18.52 -4.17 6.59
C ARG A 107 -19.68 -3.17 6.54
N GLN A 108 -20.79 -3.54 5.91
CA GLN A 108 -22.04 -2.81 5.96
C GLN A 108 -22.84 -3.28 7.17
N GLY A 109 -23.49 -2.34 7.87
CA GLY A 109 -24.77 -2.55 8.53
C GLY A 109 -24.77 -3.22 9.90
N GLN A 110 -24.91 -2.42 10.96
CA GLN A 110 -25.90 -2.71 12.01
C GLN A 110 -26.69 -1.43 12.24
N SER A 111 -27.90 -1.37 11.68
CA SER A 111 -28.94 -0.43 12.08
C SER A 111 -29.46 -0.89 13.44
N GLY A 112 -29.23 -0.10 14.49
CA GLY A 112 -29.96 -0.26 15.74
C GLY A 112 -31.44 0.05 15.49
N ARG A 113 -32.31 -0.93 15.76
CA ARG A 113 -33.75 -0.69 15.93
C ARG A 113 -33.93 -0.09 17.32
N GLU A 114 -34.52 1.10 17.39
CA GLU A 114 -35.27 1.54 18.57
C GLU A 114 -36.44 0.56 18.75
N GLU A 115 -36.47 -0.12 19.90
CA GLU A 115 -37.62 -0.89 20.33
C GLU A 115 -38.49 0.04 21.18
N CYS A 116 -39.61 0.46 20.58
CA CYS A 116 -40.68 1.20 21.24
C CYS A 116 -41.40 0.22 22.17
N SER A 117 -41.19 0.32 23.49
CA SER A 117 -42.00 -0.41 24.48
C SER A 117 -43.14 0.49 24.95
N GLN A 118 -44.36 0.15 24.51
CA GLN A 118 -45.60 0.58 25.14
C GLN A 118 -46.18 -0.62 25.90
N GLY A 119 -46.62 -0.39 27.14
CA GLY A 119 -47.71 -1.16 27.76
C GLY A 119 -47.37 -1.90 29.06
N SER A 120 -47.65 -1.26 30.20
CA SER A 120 -48.81 -1.57 31.05
C SER A 120 -49.08 -0.40 31.99
#